data_AF-A0A3G6RVE1-F1
#
_entry.id   AF-A0A3G6RVE1-F1
#
_cell.length_a   1.000
_cell.length_b   1.000
_cell.length_c   1.000
_cell.angle_alpha   90.00
_cell.angle_beta   90.00
_cell.angle_gamma   90.00
#
_symmetry.space_group_name_H-M   'P 1'
#
loop_
_entity.id
_entity.type
_entity.pdbx_description
1 polymer ?
#
loop_
_entity_poly.entity_id
_entity_poly.type
_entity_poly.pdbx_seq_one_letter_code
_entity_poly.pdbx_strand_id
1 'polypeptide(L)'
;MNFIENFFSKYSQEKLIKWFKQICLAEAISCVLLYCVAMIWIRYDENLYSIIFISVIGSLHGLFFTLYLLLCIPARKIYNWDDEDFVFALLAAFFPFATVWVDKKLAQFDRE
;
A
#
# COMPACT_ATOMS: atom_id res chain seq x y z
N MET A 1 17.86 0.21 10.69
CA MET A 1 16.85 -0.87 10.77
C MET A 1 16.30 -1.06 12.19
N ASN A 2 17.11 -0.99 13.26
CA ASN A 2 16.67 -1.25 14.64
C ASN A 2 15.56 -0.35 15.24
N PHE A 3 15.40 0.91 14.80
CA PHE A 3 14.41 1.81 15.40
C PHE A 3 12.97 1.46 15.02
N ILE A 4 12.75 1.12 13.75
CA ILE A 4 11.44 0.71 13.22
C ILE A 4 11.05 -0.64 13.83
N GLU A 5 11.99 -1.58 13.90
CA GLU A 5 11.76 -2.88 14.54
C GLU A 5 11.46 -2.77 16.03
N ASN A 6 12.17 -1.92 16.78
CA ASN A 6 11.88 -1.69 18.20
C ASN A 6 10.54 -0.98 18.44
N PHE A 7 10.09 -0.15 17.50
CA PHE A 7 8.78 0.48 17.60
C PHE A 7 7.64 -0.53 17.35
N PHE A 8 7.81 -1.38 16.33
CA PHE A 8 6.82 -2.38 15.96
C PHE A 8 6.84 -3.63 16.83
N SER A 9 7.96 -3.98 17.48
CA SER A 9 8.03 -5.08 18.46
C SER A 9 7.14 -4.87 19.69
N LYS A 10 6.73 -3.62 19.94
CA LYS A 10 5.78 -3.27 21.00
C LYS A 10 4.32 -3.66 20.67
N TYR A 11 4.01 -3.94 19.40
CA TYR A 11 2.67 -4.29 18.94
C TYR A 11 2.60 -5.78 18.58
N SER A 12 1.45 -6.42 18.86
CA SER A 12 1.22 -7.81 18.46
C SER A 12 1.28 -7.96 16.93
N GLN A 13 1.91 -9.03 16.46
CA GLN A 13 2.07 -9.34 15.03
C GLN A 13 0.71 -9.35 14.31
N GLU A 14 -0.33 -9.87 14.96
CA GLU A 14 -1.69 -9.90 14.42
C GLU A 14 -2.25 -8.50 14.12
N LYS A 15 -1.86 -7.50 14.91
CA LYS A 15 -2.31 -6.12 14.76
C LYS A 15 -1.59 -5.44 13.60
N LEU A 16 -0.29 -5.70 13.45
CA LEU A 16 0.51 -5.21 12.33
C LEU A 16 0.03 -5.79 11.00
N ILE A 17 -0.29 -7.08 11.00
CA ILE A 17 -0.90 -7.76 9.86
C ILE A 17 -2.22 -7.09 9.50
N LYS A 18 -3.14 -6.90 10.47
CA LYS A 18 -4.43 -6.24 10.20
C LYS A 18 -4.26 -4.84 9.62
N TRP A 19 -3.33 -4.06 10.15
CA TRP A 19 -3.01 -2.73 9.61
C TRP A 19 -2.43 -2.81 8.20
N PHE A 20 -1.52 -3.75 7.95
CA PHE A 20 -0.99 -3.98 6.62
C PHE A 20 -2.09 -4.32 5.62
N LYS A 21 -3.02 -5.23 5.95
CA LYS A 21 -4.17 -5.56 5.10
C LYS A 21 -5.03 -4.33 4.79
N GLN A 22 -5.33 -3.53 5.82
CA GLN A 22 -6.12 -2.31 5.68
C GLN A 22 -5.42 -1.28 4.80
N ILE A 23 -4.10 -1.12 4.94
CA ILE A 23 -3.32 -0.18 4.13
C ILE A 23 -3.17 -0.67 2.69
N CYS A 24 -2.93 -1.96 2.44
CA CYS A 24 -2.97 -2.53 1.08
C CYS A 24 -4.31 -2.23 0.39
N LEU A 25 -5.42 -2.45 1.11
CA LEU A 25 -6.75 -2.23 0.55
C LEU A 25 -7.04 -0.74 0.34
N ALA A 26 -6.64 0.13 1.28
CA ALA A 26 -6.77 1.58 1.13
C ALA A 26 -5.89 2.13 0.01
N GLU A 27 -4.68 1.61 -0.15
CA GLU A 27 -3.74 1.99 -1.21
C GLU A 27 -4.27 1.57 -2.58
N ALA A 28 -4.77 0.33 -2.73
CA ALA A 28 -5.44 -0.11 -3.95
C ALA A 28 -6.68 0.73 -4.28
N ILE A 29 -7.55 1.03 -3.30
CA ILE A 29 -8.73 1.88 -3.51
C ILE A 29 -8.33 3.30 -3.88
N SER A 30 -7.36 3.89 -3.19
CA SER A 30 -6.88 5.25 -3.49
C SER A 30 -6.21 5.34 -4.86
N CYS A 31 -5.50 4.30 -5.29
CA CYS A 31 -4.89 4.20 -6.61
C CYS A 31 -5.97 4.12 -7.70
N VAL A 32 -6.98 3.27 -7.52
CA VAL A 32 -8.14 3.20 -8.44
C VAL A 32 -8.89 4.53 -8.47
N LEU A 33 -9.09 5.20 -7.34
CA LEU A 33 -9.68 6.53 -7.29
C LEU A 33 -8.84 7.56 -8.05
N LEU A 34 -7.51 7.53 -7.92
CA LEU A 34 -6.62 8.43 -8.64
C LEU A 34 -6.71 8.23 -10.17
N TYR A 35 -6.62 6.99 -10.63
CA TYR A 35 -6.63 6.67 -12.06
C TYR A 35 -8.03 6.75 -12.69
N CYS A 36 -9.05 6.21 -12.05
CA CYS A 36 -10.41 6.16 -12.61
C CYS A 36 -11.23 7.42 -12.33
N VAL A 37 -11.00 8.13 -11.22
CA VAL A 37 -11.76 9.36 -10.94
C VAL A 37 -10.90 10.57 -11.29
N ALA A 38 -9.75 10.74 -10.64
CA ALA A 38 -9.01 11.99 -10.75
C ALA A 38 -8.50 12.24 -12.19
N MET A 39 -7.90 11.25 -12.85
CA MET A 39 -7.45 11.38 -14.24
C MET A 39 -8.59 11.50 -15.26
N ILE A 40 -9.75 10.90 -15.02
CA ILE A 40 -10.91 11.08 -15.91
C ILE A 40 -11.52 12.48 -15.72
N TRP A 41 -11.55 13.00 -14.49
CA TRP A 41 -12.17 14.28 -14.18
C TRP A 41 -11.44 15.45 -14.84
N ILE A 42 -10.10 15.48 -14.81
CA ILE A 42 -9.31 16.49 -15.50
C ILE A 42 -9.47 16.44 -17.03
N ARG A 43 -9.83 15.28 -17.59
CA ARG A 43 -10.06 15.11 -19.02
C ARG A 43 -11.35 15.80 -19.48
N TYR A 44 -12.35 15.90 -18.60
CA TYR A 44 -13.66 16.49 -18.91
C TYR A 44 -13.77 17.95 -18.52
N ASP A 45 -13.04 18.37 -17.48
CA ASP A 45 -13.18 19.69 -16.90
C ASP A 45 -11.79 20.21 -16.50
N GLU A 46 -11.18 21.04 -17.34
CA GLU A 46 -9.84 21.63 -17.10
C GLU A 46 -9.88 22.88 -16.19
N ASN A 47 -10.90 23.01 -15.34
CA ASN A 47 -10.98 24.10 -14.38
C ASN A 47 -10.02 23.88 -13.18
N LEU A 48 -9.75 24.98 -12.46
CA LEU A 48 -8.88 25.00 -11.28
C LEU A 48 -9.27 23.93 -10.23
N TYR A 49 -10.58 23.66 -10.08
CA TYR A 49 -11.10 22.66 -9.14
C TYR A 49 -10.62 21.24 -9.45
N SER A 50 -10.53 20.86 -10.73
CA SER A 50 -10.08 19.53 -11.15
C SER A 50 -8.60 19.30 -10.89
N ILE A 51 -7.79 20.35 -11.07
CA ILE A 51 -6.35 20.33 -10.78
C ILE A 51 -6.12 20.16 -9.27
N ILE A 52 -6.84 20.94 -8.45
CA ILE A 52 -6.77 20.82 -6.99
C ILE A 52 -7.22 19.42 -6.56
N PHE A 53 -8.29 18.89 -7.15
CA PHE A 53 -8.79 17.55 -6.84
C PHE A 53 -7.76 16.46 -7.14
N ILE A 54 -7.14 16.46 -8.33
CA ILE A 54 -6.04 15.54 -8.67
C ILE A 54 -4.89 15.67 -7.67
N SER A 55 -4.50 16.89 -7.31
CA SER A 55 -3.39 17.11 -6.40
C SER A 55 -3.68 16.55 -5.00
N VAL A 56 -4.92 16.68 -4.52
CA VAL A 56 -5.35 16.15 -3.22
C VAL A 56 -5.41 14.62 -3.24
N ILE A 57 -6.04 14.02 -4.25
CA ILE A 57 -6.13 12.55 -4.37
C ILE A 57 -4.74 11.94 -4.59
N GLY A 58 -3.90 12.59 -5.41
CA GLY A 58 -2.52 12.16 -5.65
C GLY A 58 -1.67 12.21 -4.37
N SER A 59 -1.80 13.28 -3.58
CA SER A 59 -1.12 13.39 -2.28
C SER A 59 -1.62 12.33 -1.29
N LEU A 60 -2.93 12.08 -1.26
CA LEU A 60 -3.53 11.07 -0.40
C LEU A 60 -3.05 9.66 -0.79
N HIS A 61 -2.99 9.35 -2.08
CA HIS A 61 -2.44 8.09 -2.58
C HIS A 61 -0.95 7.95 -2.23
N GLY A 62 -0.15 8.99 -2.43
CA GLY A 62 1.27 8.99 -2.04
C GLY A 62 1.50 8.76 -0.54
N LEU A 63 0.59 9.25 0.31
CA LEU A 63 0.60 8.98 1.75
C LEU A 63 0.34 7.49 2.04
N PHE A 64 -0.68 6.89 1.41
CA PHE A 64 -0.98 5.46 1.57
C PHE A 64 0.13 4.56 1.03
N PHE A 65 0.74 4.93 -0.09
CA PHE A 65 1.90 4.25 -0.67
C PHE A 65 3.11 4.26 0.29
N THR A 66 3.40 5.41 0.90
CA THR A 66 4.49 5.52 1.87
C THR A 66 4.24 4.67 3.12
N LEU A 67 3.00 4.67 3.63
CA LEU A 67 2.60 3.82 4.76
C LEU A 67 2.72 2.32 4.42
N TYR A 68 2.35 1.92 3.20
CA TYR A 68 2.50 0.55 2.72
C TYR A 68 3.97 0.12 2.77
N LEU A 69 4.88 0.92 2.19
CA LEU A 69 6.31 0.64 2.21
C LEU A 69 6.87 0.51 3.63
N LEU A 70 6.41 1.36 4.54
CA LEU A 70 6.83 1.35 5.95
C LEU A 70 6.38 0.06 6.65
N LEU A 71 5.14 -0.38 6.42
CA LEU A 71 4.62 -1.65 6.96
C LEU A 71 5.16 -2.90 6.24
N CYS A 72 5.68 -2.76 5.02
CA CYS A 72 6.30 -3.85 4.28
C CYS A 72 7.57 -4.36 4.98
N ILE A 73 8.30 -3.49 5.69
CA ILE A 73 9.52 -3.85 6.45
C ILE A 73 9.22 -4.85 7.59
N PRO A 74 8.32 -4.57 8.55
CA PRO A 74 7.95 -5.55 9.56
C PRO A 74 7.21 -6.75 8.95
N ALA A 75 6.38 -6.56 7.91
CA ALA A 75 5.68 -7.66 7.23
C ALA A 75 6.66 -8.72 6.68
N ARG A 76 7.78 -8.29 6.07
CA ARG A 76 8.83 -9.19 5.59
C ARG A 76 9.30 -10.16 6.69
N LYS A 77 9.52 -9.65 7.90
CA LYS A 77 9.98 -10.43 9.05
C LYS A 77 8.88 -11.33 9.64
N ILE A 78 7.65 -10.85 9.67
CA ILE A 78 6.48 -11.58 10.20
C ILE A 78 6.16 -12.80 9.34
N TYR A 79 6.16 -12.60 8.02
CA TYR A 79 5.80 -13.63 7.05
C TYR A 79 7.00 -14.43 6.51
N ASN A 80 8.21 -14.19 7.04
CA ASN A 80 9.46 -14.79 6.54
C ASN A 80 9.54 -14.75 5.00
N TRP A 81 9.31 -13.57 4.42
CA TRP A 81 9.41 -13.39 2.97
C TRP A 81 10.88 -13.45 2.53
N ASP A 82 11.15 -14.25 1.49
CA ASP A 82 12.42 -14.24 0.77
C ASP A 82 12.63 -12.91 0.04
N ASP A 83 13.86 -12.66 -0.43
CA ASP A 83 14.18 -11.43 -1.17
C ASP A 83 13.32 -11.26 -2.43
N GLU A 84 12.97 -12.36 -3.11
CA GLU A 84 12.06 -12.35 -4.27
C GLU A 84 10.65 -11.87 -3.89
N ASP A 85 10.06 -12.44 -2.84
CA ASP A 85 8.75 -12.06 -2.33
C ASP A 85 8.69 -10.58 -1.91
N PHE A 86 9.76 -10.10 -1.27
CA PHE A 86 9.88 -8.71 -0.87
C PHE A 86 9.95 -7.78 -2.09
N VAL A 87 10.70 -8.14 -3.12
CA VAL A 87 10.74 -7.39 -4.37
C VAL A 87 9.38 -7.41 -5.08
N PHE A 88 8.67 -8.55 -5.09
CA PHE A 88 7.32 -8.63 -5.63
C PHE A 88 6.33 -7.76 -4.85
N ALA A 89 6.42 -7.71 -3.52
CA ALA A 89 5.61 -6.82 -2.69
C ALA A 89 5.89 -5.34 -3.00
N LEU A 90 7.16 -4.96 -3.15
CA LEU A 90 7.53 -3.60 -3.54
C LEU A 90 7.03 -3.24 -4.95
N LEU A 91 7.18 -4.14 -5.91
CA LEU A 91 6.69 -3.95 -7.28
C LEU A 91 5.17 -3.88 -7.35
N ALA A 92 4.49 -4.63 -6.49
CA ALA A 92 3.04 -4.61 -6.39
C ALA A 92 2.49 -3.25 -5.92
N ALA A 93 3.25 -2.48 -5.16
CA ALA A 93 2.88 -1.11 -4.78
C ALA A 93 2.82 -0.14 -5.99
N PHE A 94 3.46 -0.48 -7.11
CA PHE A 94 3.41 0.35 -8.32
C PHE A 94 2.19 0.09 -9.19
N PHE A 95 1.55 -1.08 -9.07
CA PHE A 95 0.43 -1.45 -9.92
C PHE A 95 -0.89 -1.38 -9.13
N PRO A 96 -1.90 -0.64 -9.64
CA PRO A 96 -3.23 -0.70 -9.04
C PRO A 96 -3.69 -2.16 -9.01
N PHE A 97 -4.22 -2.60 -7.86
CA PHE A 97 -4.63 -3.98 -7.53
C PHE A 97 -3.54 -4.98 -7.17
N ALA A 98 -2.26 -4.73 -7.44
CA ALA A 98 -1.24 -5.71 -7.11
C ALA A 98 -1.00 -5.79 -5.59
N THR A 99 -1.24 -4.72 -4.82
CA THR A 99 -1.20 -4.77 -3.36
C THR A 99 -2.30 -5.61 -2.71
N VAL A 100 -3.46 -5.73 -3.36
CA VAL A 100 -4.52 -6.69 -2.96
C VAL A 100 -4.07 -8.14 -3.24
N TRP A 101 -3.33 -8.36 -4.33
CA TRP A 101 -2.75 -9.67 -4.62
C TRP A 101 -1.64 -10.04 -3.64
N VAL A 102 -0.82 -9.09 -3.19
CA VAL A 102 0.16 -9.30 -2.09
C VAL A 102 -0.56 -9.70 -0.81
N ASP A 103 -1.64 -9.01 -0.43
CA ASP A 103 -2.43 -9.43 0.75
C ASP A 103 -3.00 -10.86 0.59
N LYS A 104 -3.51 -11.20 -0.58
CA LYS A 104 -4.12 -12.52 -0.81
C LYS A 104 -3.12 -13.66 -0.93
N LYS A 105 -1.96 -13.43 -1.55
CA LYS A 105 -1.00 -14.49 -1.93
C LYS A 105 0.22 -14.54 -1.02
N LEU A 106 0.73 -13.39 -0.58
CA LEU A 106 1.94 -13.31 0.25
C LEU A 106 1.63 -13.25 1.75
N ALA A 107 0.45 -12.74 2.12
CA ALA A 107 -0.01 -12.68 3.52
C ALA A 107 -0.85 -13.90 3.93
N GLN A 108 -0.52 -15.09 3.40
CA GLN A 108 -1.01 -16.40 3.86
C GLN A 108 0.07 -17.07 4.72
N PHE A 109 -0.30 -17.48 5.93
CA PHE A 109 0.58 -18.21 6.86
C PHE A 109 0.84 -19.66 6.43
N ASP A 110 0.11 -20.15 5.44
CA ASP A 110 0.09 -21.54 4.99
C ASP A 110 0.63 -21.60 3.56
N ARG A 111 1.96 -21.49 3.44
CA ARG A 111 2.67 -21.79 2.19
C ARG A 111 3.16 -23.23 2.29
N GLU A 112 2.31 -24.17 1.88
CA GLU A 112 2.69 -25.53 1.51
C GLU A 112 3.14 -25.59 0.05
#